data_AF-A0AAQ3XS54-F1
#
_entry.id   AF-A0AAQ3XS54-F1
#
_cell.length_a   1.000
_cell.length_b   1.000
_cell.length_c   1.000
_cell.angle_alpha   90.00
_cell.angle_beta   90.00
_cell.angle_gamma   90.00
#
_symmetry.space_group_name_H-M   'P 1'
#
loop_
_entity.id
_entity.type
_entity.pdbx_description
1 polymer ?
#
loop_
_entity_poly.entity_id
_entity_poly.type
_entity_poly.pdbx_seq_one_letter_code
_entity_poly.pdbx_strand_id
1 'polypeptide(L)'
;MGRGSEVPRDDRRSLIMALFSKRSEEEKRAASARGNLEAAQKKLASLLARESIAATSDDRWAQWTAERDAALAEVTRCTARLGHLEAAAEAAKRQAEITEITKRVEACRAMNAAIAVRMRGDGARLLAELTTLARDTTAATLDAQRLNAILPPGVDPIEVRDFAARELPRLPREDIATTEQVLWVNAAGNLIGSQDDVVADQGGDTGHIAVNSLMRIECFKRRFRSTTFR
;
A
#
# COMPACT_ATOMS: atom_id res chain seq x y z
N MET A 1 -22.61 -20.01 -11.03
CA MET A 1 -21.98 -20.08 -9.68
C MET A 1 -20.48 -20.18 -9.85
N GLY A 2 -19.75 -19.06 -9.77
CA GLY A 2 -18.30 -19.04 -9.92
C GLY A 2 -17.74 -18.01 -8.95
N ARG A 3 -17.00 -18.48 -7.95
CA ARG A 3 -16.37 -17.65 -6.92
C ARG A 3 -15.23 -16.88 -7.56
N GLY A 4 -15.45 -15.59 -7.83
CA GLY A 4 -14.41 -14.67 -8.28
C GLY A 4 -13.49 -14.37 -7.11
N SER A 5 -12.23 -14.79 -7.24
CA SER A 5 -11.14 -14.43 -6.36
C SER A 5 -10.91 -12.92 -6.40
N GLU A 6 -11.43 -12.20 -5.39
CA GLU A 6 -11.08 -10.82 -5.11
C GLU A 6 -9.59 -10.73 -4.77
N VAL A 7 -8.82 -10.11 -5.64
CA VAL A 7 -7.48 -9.62 -5.31
C VAL A 7 -7.69 -8.34 -4.48
N PRO A 8 -7.19 -8.24 -3.24
CA PRO A 8 -7.51 -7.11 -2.37
C PRO A 8 -6.90 -5.82 -2.92
N ARG A 9 -7.74 -4.87 -3.35
CA ARG A 9 -7.35 -3.48 -3.69
C ARG A 9 -7.21 -2.59 -2.46
N ASP A 10 -6.78 -3.16 -1.33
CA ASP A 10 -6.74 -2.44 -0.05
C ASP A 10 -5.36 -1.94 0.37
N ASP A 11 -4.29 -2.26 -0.37
CA ASP A 11 -2.92 -2.01 0.13
C ASP A 11 -2.49 -0.54 0.18
N ARG A 12 -3.07 0.37 -0.63
CA ARG A 12 -2.69 1.80 -0.59
C ARG A 12 -3.57 2.64 0.35
N ARG A 13 -4.84 2.25 0.54
CA ARG A 13 -5.70 2.85 1.57
C ARG A 13 -5.33 2.34 2.97
N SER A 14 -4.88 1.08 3.08
CA SER A 14 -4.29 0.53 4.29
C SER A 14 -3.04 1.31 4.74
N LEU A 15 -2.16 1.71 3.81
CA LEU A 15 -0.96 2.48 4.15
C LEU A 15 -1.28 3.87 4.72
N ILE A 16 -2.36 4.53 4.26
CA ILE A 16 -2.76 5.86 4.73
C ILE A 16 -3.69 5.79 5.96
N MET A 17 -4.51 4.74 6.10
CA MET A 17 -5.30 4.51 7.32
C MET A 17 -4.47 3.97 8.49
N ALA A 18 -3.30 3.37 8.25
CA ALA A 18 -2.37 2.99 9.31
C ALA A 18 -1.69 4.20 10.01
N LEU A 19 -1.71 5.38 9.39
CA LEU A 19 -1.19 6.62 10.00
C LEU A 19 -2.07 7.15 11.14
N PHE A 20 -3.31 6.65 11.27
CA PHE A 20 -4.16 6.84 12.45
C PHE A 20 -4.37 5.52 13.21
N SER A 21 -3.31 4.68 13.28
CA SER A 21 -3.25 3.65 14.31
C SER A 21 -3.55 4.32 15.64
N LYS A 22 -4.66 3.90 16.28
CA LYS A 22 -5.00 4.34 17.63
C LYS A 22 -3.73 4.19 18.47
N ARG A 23 -3.25 5.29 19.06
CA ARG A 23 -2.05 5.27 19.91
C ARG A 23 -2.07 4.02 20.79
N SER A 24 -0.99 3.27 20.81
CA SER A 24 -0.92 2.08 21.65
C SER A 24 -1.18 2.47 23.11
N GLU A 25 -1.64 1.52 23.92
CA GLU A 25 -1.86 1.80 25.35
C GLU A 25 -0.56 2.26 26.03
N GLU A 26 0.58 1.75 25.56
CA GLU A 26 1.92 2.15 25.98
C GLU A 26 2.23 3.60 25.59
N GLU A 27 1.89 4.03 24.37
CA GLU A 27 2.06 5.43 23.93
C GLU A 27 1.16 6.40 24.70
N LYS A 28 -0.07 5.99 25.02
CA LYS A 28 -0.97 6.79 25.87
C LYS A 28 -0.42 6.94 27.28
N ARG A 29 0.11 5.85 27.86
CA ARG A 29 0.76 5.87 29.18
C ARG A 29 2.02 6.73 29.18
N ALA A 30 2.84 6.66 28.14
CA ALA A 30 4.01 7.54 27.99
C ALA A 30 3.60 9.02 27.90
N ALA A 31 2.56 9.35 27.11
CA ALA A 31 2.05 10.71 27.01
C ALA A 31 1.52 11.24 28.35
N SER A 32 0.80 10.42 29.12
CA SER A 32 0.38 10.78 30.49
C SER A 32 1.56 10.98 31.43
N ALA A 33 2.60 10.14 31.33
CA ALA A 33 3.81 10.28 32.13
C ALA A 33 4.60 11.57 31.81
N ARG A 34 4.60 12.03 30.55
CA ARG A 34 5.18 13.34 30.18
C ARG A 34 4.45 14.49 30.88
N GLY A 35 3.11 14.46 30.89
CA GLY A 35 2.30 15.45 31.62
C GLY A 35 2.60 15.46 33.13
N ASN A 36 2.80 14.29 33.73
CA ASN A 36 3.17 14.19 35.14
C ASN A 36 4.58 14.75 35.42
N LEU A 37 5.55 14.52 34.53
CA LEU A 37 6.89 15.09 34.64
C LEU A 37 6.85 16.62 34.52
N GLU A 38 6.10 17.16 33.56
CA GLU A 38 5.92 18.59 33.39
C GLU A 38 5.30 19.23 34.64
N ALA A 39 4.28 18.59 35.23
CA ALA A 39 3.66 19.05 36.47
C ALA A 39 4.65 19.03 37.66
N ALA A 40 5.46 17.97 37.78
CA ALA A 40 6.48 17.86 38.82
C ALA A 40 7.58 18.94 38.67
N GLN A 41 8.03 19.20 37.43
CA GLN A 41 8.99 20.26 37.12
C GLN A 41 8.42 21.65 37.42
N LYS A 42 7.16 21.92 37.08
CA LYS A 42 6.49 23.19 37.44
C LYS A 42 6.39 23.37 38.95
N LYS A 43 6.08 22.31 39.69
CA LYS A 43 6.05 22.34 41.16
C LYS A 43 7.43 22.67 41.74
N LEU A 44 8.48 22.02 41.25
CA LEU A 44 9.86 22.30 41.66
C LEU A 44 10.25 23.75 41.36
N ALA A 45 9.98 24.24 40.14
CA ALA A 45 10.27 25.63 39.76
C ALA A 45 9.52 26.64 40.65
N SER A 46 8.26 26.37 40.98
CA SER A 46 7.48 27.18 41.92
C SER A 46 8.08 27.21 43.33
N LEU A 47 8.68 26.11 43.79
CA LEU A 47 9.31 26.04 45.11
C LEU A 47 10.63 26.80 45.11
N LEU A 48 11.45 26.66 44.07
CA LEU A 48 12.71 27.40 43.91
C LEU A 48 12.46 28.93 43.89
N ALA A 49 11.38 29.39 43.27
CA ALA A 49 11.02 30.81 43.26
C ALA A 49 10.67 31.38 44.66
N ARG A 50 10.40 30.54 45.66
CA ARG A 50 10.05 30.94 47.03
C ARG A 50 11.24 30.89 48.01
N GLU A 51 12.43 30.58 47.53
CA GLU A 51 13.65 30.43 48.34
C GLU A 51 13.93 31.67 49.21
N SER A 52 13.80 32.87 48.65
CA SER A 52 14.05 34.13 49.38
C SER A 52 13.08 34.36 50.54
N ILE A 53 11.85 33.86 50.45
CA ILE A 53 10.85 33.93 51.53
C ILE A 53 11.20 32.91 52.62
N ALA A 54 11.67 31.73 52.22
CA ALA A 54 12.09 30.69 53.16
C ALA A 54 13.31 31.12 53.99
N ALA A 55 14.25 31.87 53.40
CA ALA A 55 15.46 32.36 54.07
C ALA A 55 15.20 33.37 55.22
N THR A 56 13.94 33.78 55.44
CA THR A 56 13.57 34.75 56.49
C THR A 56 13.47 34.16 57.90
N SER A 57 13.46 32.83 58.03
CA SER A 57 13.32 32.12 59.31
C SER A 57 13.82 30.68 59.19
N ASP A 58 14.48 30.18 60.23
CA ASP A 58 15.02 28.81 60.27
C ASP A 58 13.92 27.75 60.08
N ASP A 59 12.75 27.93 60.68
CA ASP A 59 11.61 27.01 60.53
C ASP A 59 11.09 26.97 59.08
N ARG A 60 11.01 28.14 58.43
CA ARG A 60 10.58 28.25 57.03
C ARG A 60 11.62 27.65 56.08
N TRP A 61 12.90 27.83 56.39
CA TRP A 61 13.99 27.24 55.63
C TRP A 61 13.97 25.71 55.72
N ALA A 62 13.78 25.15 56.92
CA ALA A 62 13.66 23.71 57.12
C ALA A 62 12.46 23.11 56.35
N GLN A 63 11.30 23.76 56.42
CA GLN A 63 10.10 23.33 55.68
C GLN A 63 10.32 23.40 54.16
N TRP A 64 10.85 24.51 53.65
CA TRP A 64 11.14 24.66 52.22
C TRP A 64 12.14 23.62 51.72
N THR A 65 13.18 23.33 52.49
CA THR A 65 14.18 22.32 52.14
C THR A 65 13.54 20.94 52.00
N ALA A 66 12.69 20.54 52.94
CA ALA A 66 11.97 19.27 52.87
C ALA A 66 11.02 19.20 51.66
N GLU A 67 10.28 20.28 51.37
CA GLU A 67 9.38 20.35 50.21
C GLU A 67 10.15 20.32 48.88
N ARG A 68 11.29 21.01 48.80
CA ARG A 68 12.19 21.00 47.64
C ARG A 68 12.76 19.61 47.38
N ASP A 69 13.26 18.95 48.42
CA ASP A 69 13.87 17.62 48.30
C ASP A 69 12.82 16.57 47.90
N ALA A 70 11.61 16.66 48.44
CA ALA A 70 10.49 15.84 48.01
C ALA A 70 10.10 16.10 46.53
N ALA A 71 10.11 17.37 46.09
CA ALA A 71 9.83 17.71 44.70
C ALA A 71 10.95 17.23 43.74
N LEU A 72 12.21 17.31 44.15
CA LEU A 72 13.35 16.76 43.40
C LEU A 72 13.24 15.24 43.26
N ALA A 73 12.94 14.53 44.35
CA ALA A 73 12.74 13.08 44.33
C ALA A 73 11.60 12.68 43.38
N GLU A 74 10.52 13.47 43.37
CA GLU A 74 9.38 13.23 42.47
C GLU A 74 9.72 13.49 40.99
N VAL A 75 10.51 14.52 40.68
CA VAL A 75 11.00 14.75 39.31
C VAL A 75 11.86 13.58 38.84
N THR A 76 12.78 13.10 39.69
CA THR A 76 13.61 11.92 39.40
C THR A 76 12.76 10.66 39.15
N ARG A 77 11.77 10.41 40.01
CA ARG A 77 10.85 9.27 39.87
C ARG A 77 10.04 9.35 38.58
N CYS A 78 9.48 10.52 38.26
CA CYS A 78 8.72 10.74 37.03
C CYS A 78 9.59 10.60 35.77
N THR A 79 10.84 11.05 35.83
CA THR A 79 11.81 10.91 34.73
C THR A 79 12.14 9.44 34.47
N ALA A 80 12.45 8.67 35.51
CA ALA A 80 12.71 7.23 35.39
C ALA A 80 11.48 6.48 34.85
N ARG A 81 10.28 6.80 35.36
CA ARG A 81 9.03 6.21 34.88
C ARG A 81 8.76 6.52 33.41
N LEU A 82 9.01 7.74 32.96
CA LEU A 82 8.86 8.13 31.57
C LEU A 82 9.80 7.32 30.67
N GLY A 83 11.08 7.23 31.03
CA GLY A 83 12.06 6.46 30.25
C GLY A 83 11.68 4.99 30.10
N HIS A 84 11.16 4.35 31.16
CA HIS A 84 10.66 2.98 31.08
C HIS A 84 9.45 2.84 30.13
N LEU A 85 8.50 3.77 30.18
CA LEU A 85 7.30 3.72 29.34
C LEU A 85 7.61 4.00 27.87
N GLU A 86 8.53 4.92 27.58
CA GLU A 86 8.98 5.21 26.22
C GLU A 86 9.73 4.02 25.61
N ALA A 87 10.61 3.36 26.39
CA ALA A 87 11.28 2.15 25.94
C ALA A 87 10.29 1.01 25.66
N ALA A 88 9.28 0.83 26.52
CA ALA A 88 8.24 -0.17 26.32
C ALA A 88 7.38 0.11 25.09
N ALA A 89 7.00 1.37 24.85
CA ALA A 89 6.24 1.78 23.67
C ALA A 89 7.03 1.51 22.37
N GLU A 90 8.31 1.85 22.35
CA GLU A 90 9.19 1.60 21.19
C GLU A 90 9.37 0.09 20.93
N ALA A 91 9.55 -0.71 21.98
CA ALA A 91 9.63 -2.17 21.86
C ALA A 91 8.32 -2.77 21.31
N ALA A 92 7.16 -2.31 21.79
CA ALA A 92 5.86 -2.75 21.29
C ALA A 92 5.66 -2.40 19.81
N LYS A 93 6.08 -1.20 19.39
CA LYS A 93 6.04 -0.78 17.99
C LYS A 93 6.88 -1.68 17.09
N ARG A 94 8.14 -1.92 17.46
CA ARG A 94 9.04 -2.81 16.71
C ARG A 94 8.48 -4.22 16.61
N GLN A 95 7.92 -4.74 17.70
CA GLN A 95 7.33 -6.08 17.70
C GLN A 95 6.10 -6.17 16.78
N ALA A 96 5.26 -5.12 16.75
CA ALA A 96 4.13 -5.04 15.83
C ALA A 96 4.59 -5.00 14.36
N GLU A 97 5.60 -4.20 14.04
CA GLU A 97 6.21 -4.13 12.70
C GLU A 97 6.77 -5.49 12.26
N ILE A 98 7.54 -6.16 13.12
CA ILE A 98 8.09 -7.49 12.86
C ILE A 98 6.95 -8.49 12.59
N THR A 99 5.92 -8.50 13.44
CA THR A 99 4.78 -9.42 13.32
C THR A 99 4.06 -9.23 11.99
N GLU A 100 3.85 -7.99 11.56
CA GLU A 100 3.19 -7.68 10.29
C GLU A 100 4.04 -8.11 9.09
N ILE A 101 5.35 -7.82 9.11
CA ILE A 101 6.28 -8.26 8.07
C ILE A 101 6.28 -9.80 7.96
N THR A 102 6.36 -10.50 9.10
CA THR A 102 6.37 -11.96 9.13
C THR A 102 5.09 -12.54 8.52
N LYS A 103 3.91 -12.00 8.85
CA LYS A 103 2.63 -12.42 8.23
C LYS A 103 2.65 -12.28 6.72
N ARG A 104 3.14 -11.14 6.21
CA ARG A 104 3.24 -10.89 4.76
C ARG A 104 4.21 -11.84 4.07
N VAL A 105 5.35 -12.14 4.71
CA VAL A 105 6.33 -13.11 4.22
C VAL A 105 5.72 -14.52 4.16
N GLU A 106 5.01 -14.96 5.19
CA GLU A 106 4.34 -16.26 5.21
C GLU A 106 3.26 -16.37 4.14
N ALA A 107 2.43 -15.34 3.97
CA ALA A 107 1.42 -15.29 2.91
C ALA A 107 2.06 -15.38 1.51
N CYS A 108 3.15 -14.64 1.28
CA CYS A 108 3.90 -14.70 0.01
C CYS A 108 4.50 -16.09 -0.24
N ARG A 109 5.08 -16.72 0.78
CA ARG A 109 5.61 -18.09 0.68
C ARG A 109 4.51 -19.10 0.34
N ALA A 110 3.34 -18.99 0.97
CA ALA A 110 2.20 -19.85 0.69
C ALA A 110 1.69 -19.68 -0.76
N MET A 111 1.57 -18.44 -1.23
CA MET A 111 1.20 -18.15 -2.63
C MET A 111 2.22 -18.74 -3.62
N ASN A 112 3.52 -18.55 -3.36
CA ASN A 112 4.57 -19.08 -4.22
C ASN A 112 4.58 -20.61 -4.25
N ALA A 113 4.34 -21.28 -3.11
CA ALA A 113 4.20 -22.72 -3.06
C ALA A 113 3.00 -23.21 -3.90
N ALA A 114 1.85 -22.53 -3.82
CA ALA A 114 0.69 -22.86 -4.65
C ALA A 114 0.97 -22.67 -6.15
N ILE A 115 1.67 -21.60 -6.53
CA ILE A 115 2.10 -21.37 -7.92
C ILE A 115 3.06 -22.47 -8.38
N ALA A 116 4.02 -22.89 -7.55
CA ALA A 116 4.96 -23.95 -7.89
C ALA A 116 4.24 -25.30 -8.15
N VAL A 117 3.22 -25.62 -7.35
CA VAL A 117 2.38 -26.81 -7.58
C VAL A 117 1.65 -26.70 -8.91
N ARG A 118 1.07 -25.54 -9.23
CA ARG A 118 0.41 -25.31 -10.53
C ARG A 118 1.38 -25.39 -11.70
N MET A 119 2.58 -24.82 -11.58
CA MET A 119 3.62 -24.95 -12.61
C MET A 119 3.97 -26.41 -12.88
N ARG A 120 4.05 -27.24 -11.82
CA ARG A 120 4.31 -28.67 -11.99
C ARG A 120 3.14 -29.42 -12.64
N GLY A 121 1.91 -29.12 -12.25
CA GLY A 121 0.71 -29.77 -12.80
C GLY A 121 0.30 -29.18 -14.15
N ASP A 122 -0.23 -27.96 -14.14
CA ASP A 122 -0.72 -27.24 -15.32
C ASP A 122 0.40 -27.07 -16.36
N GLY A 123 1.61 -26.72 -15.92
CA GLY A 123 2.73 -26.51 -16.83
C GLY A 123 3.15 -27.79 -17.56
N ALA A 124 3.21 -28.93 -16.86
CA ALA A 124 3.50 -30.22 -17.50
C ALA A 124 2.40 -30.62 -18.50
N ARG A 125 1.13 -30.40 -18.15
CA ARG A 125 0.00 -30.65 -19.05
C ARG A 125 0.07 -29.77 -20.31
N LEU A 126 0.27 -28.46 -20.15
CA LEU A 126 0.38 -27.53 -21.27
C LEU A 126 1.58 -27.84 -22.17
N LEU A 127 2.72 -28.23 -21.59
CA LEU A 127 3.88 -28.68 -22.37
C LEU A 127 3.57 -29.95 -23.18
N ALA A 128 2.85 -30.90 -22.59
CA ALA A 128 2.42 -32.11 -23.29
C ALA A 128 1.44 -31.80 -24.43
N GLU A 129 0.47 -30.91 -24.19
CA GLU A 129 -0.48 -30.44 -25.22
C GLU A 129 0.24 -29.74 -26.38
N LEU A 130 1.18 -28.83 -26.09
CA LEU A 130 1.99 -28.16 -27.11
C LEU A 130 2.86 -29.13 -27.90
N THR A 131 3.48 -30.11 -27.23
CA THR A 131 4.30 -31.14 -27.88
C THR A 131 3.45 -32.04 -28.79
N THR A 132 2.24 -32.37 -28.35
CA THR A 132 1.29 -33.17 -29.15
C THR A 132 0.87 -32.39 -30.39
N LEU A 133 0.46 -31.13 -30.21
CA LEU A 133 0.10 -30.25 -31.34
C LEU A 133 1.24 -30.13 -32.35
N ALA A 134 2.49 -29.97 -31.89
CA ALA A 134 3.66 -29.89 -32.77
C ALA A 134 3.93 -31.20 -33.55
N ARG A 135 3.68 -32.35 -32.94
CA ARG A 135 3.78 -33.65 -33.62
C ARG A 135 2.68 -33.81 -34.66
N ASP A 136 1.45 -33.48 -34.30
CA ASP A 136 0.28 -33.58 -35.18
C ASP A 136 0.42 -32.66 -36.40
N THR A 137 0.91 -31.42 -36.21
CA THR A 137 1.19 -30.51 -37.34
C THR A 137 2.31 -31.03 -38.23
N THR A 138 3.37 -31.60 -37.66
CA THR A 138 4.47 -32.19 -38.44
C THR A 138 3.98 -33.40 -39.25
N ALA A 139 3.22 -34.31 -38.62
CA ALA A 139 2.63 -35.47 -39.28
C ALA A 139 1.71 -35.06 -40.43
N ALA A 140 0.79 -34.12 -40.18
CA ALA A 140 -0.11 -33.60 -41.20
C ALA A 140 0.63 -32.92 -42.36
N THR A 141 1.73 -32.22 -42.07
CA THR A 141 2.57 -31.59 -43.11
C THR A 141 3.25 -32.62 -44.00
N LEU A 142 3.83 -33.68 -43.40
CA LEU A 142 4.48 -34.75 -44.15
C LEU A 142 3.49 -35.52 -45.02
N ASP A 143 2.29 -35.79 -44.49
CA ASP A 143 1.24 -36.47 -45.26
C ASP A 143 0.71 -35.59 -46.40
N ALA A 144 0.51 -34.29 -46.19
CA ALA A 144 0.15 -33.35 -47.24
C ALA A 144 1.23 -33.29 -48.34
N GLN A 145 2.52 -33.26 -47.97
CA GLN A 145 3.63 -33.29 -48.93
C GLN A 145 3.64 -34.58 -49.75
N ARG A 146 3.45 -35.74 -49.11
CA ARG A 146 3.39 -37.04 -49.80
C ARG A 146 2.22 -37.10 -50.78
N LEU A 147 1.04 -36.63 -50.37
CA LEU A 147 -0.15 -36.61 -51.23
C LEU A 147 0.01 -35.62 -52.39
N ASN A 148 0.54 -34.42 -52.13
CA ASN A 148 0.79 -33.41 -53.15
C ASN A 148 1.75 -33.91 -54.24
N ALA A 149 2.72 -34.76 -53.90
CA ALA A 149 3.66 -35.34 -54.86
C ALA A 149 3.01 -36.31 -55.87
N ILE A 150 1.82 -36.84 -55.57
CA ILE A 150 1.10 -37.80 -56.42
C ILE A 150 -0.21 -37.23 -56.97
N LEU A 151 -0.44 -35.92 -56.85
CA LEU A 151 -1.67 -35.30 -57.31
C LEU A 151 -1.80 -35.36 -58.84
N PRO A 152 -3.02 -35.65 -59.36
CA PRO A 152 -3.30 -35.55 -60.79
C PRO A 152 -3.18 -34.11 -61.31
N PRO A 153 -2.92 -33.91 -62.61
CA PRO A 153 -2.93 -32.58 -63.22
C PRO A 153 -4.28 -31.87 -63.03
N GLY A 154 -4.26 -30.58 -62.68
CA GLY A 154 -5.46 -29.76 -62.50
C GLY A 154 -6.12 -29.83 -61.12
N VAL A 155 -5.54 -30.59 -60.17
CA VAL A 155 -5.95 -30.57 -58.77
C VAL A 155 -5.06 -29.61 -57.98
N ASP A 156 -5.69 -28.71 -57.22
CA ASP A 156 -4.95 -27.77 -56.38
C ASP A 156 -4.18 -28.49 -55.26
N PRO A 157 -2.95 -28.04 -54.93
CA PRO A 157 -2.19 -28.61 -53.84
C PRO A 157 -2.91 -28.46 -52.49
N ILE A 158 -2.79 -29.48 -51.65
CA ILE A 158 -3.22 -29.42 -50.25
C ILE A 158 -2.34 -28.41 -49.52
N GLU A 159 -2.94 -27.34 -49.00
CA GLU A 159 -2.23 -26.31 -48.25
C GLU A 159 -1.70 -26.82 -46.91
N VAL A 160 -0.48 -26.41 -46.58
CA VAL A 160 0.12 -26.71 -45.27
C VAL A 160 -0.41 -25.73 -44.23
N ARG A 161 -0.85 -26.27 -43.10
CA ARG A 161 -1.76 -25.66 -42.10
C ARG A 161 -1.39 -24.28 -41.56
N ASP A 162 -0.12 -23.85 -41.64
CA ASP A 162 0.31 -22.52 -41.17
C ASP A 162 -0.36 -21.37 -41.93
N PHE A 163 -0.76 -21.58 -43.19
CA PHE A 163 -1.51 -20.59 -43.98
C PHE A 163 -2.99 -20.57 -43.59
N ALA A 164 -3.65 -21.72 -43.51
CA ALA A 164 -5.04 -21.84 -43.08
C ALA A 164 -5.27 -21.28 -41.66
N ALA A 165 -4.30 -21.43 -40.74
CA ALA A 165 -4.41 -20.89 -39.39
C ALA A 165 -4.39 -19.35 -39.34
N ARG A 166 -3.76 -18.69 -40.33
CA ARG A 166 -3.71 -17.21 -40.42
C ARG A 166 -5.02 -16.61 -40.90
N GLU A 167 -5.83 -17.40 -41.57
CA GLU A 167 -7.15 -16.99 -42.07
C GLU A 167 -8.25 -17.14 -41.01
N LEU A 168 -7.94 -17.79 -39.88
CA LEU A 168 -8.88 -17.87 -38.76
C LEU A 168 -9.19 -16.46 -38.22
N PRO A 169 -10.46 -16.17 -37.89
CA PRO A 169 -10.84 -14.91 -37.28
C PRO A 169 -9.99 -14.64 -36.03
N ARG A 170 -9.46 -13.42 -35.91
CA ARG A 170 -8.79 -13.00 -34.68
C ARG A 170 -9.76 -13.16 -33.52
N LEU A 171 -9.27 -13.73 -32.42
CA LEU A 171 -10.06 -13.79 -31.19
C LEU A 171 -10.51 -12.38 -30.81
N PRO A 172 -11.80 -12.19 -30.44
CA PRO A 172 -12.29 -10.90 -30.00
C PRO A 172 -11.53 -10.44 -28.76
N ARG A 173 -11.25 -9.14 -28.66
CA ARG A 173 -10.69 -8.57 -27.43
C ARG A 173 -11.65 -8.85 -26.28
N GLU A 174 -11.11 -9.43 -25.21
CA GLU A 174 -11.87 -9.66 -23.98
C GLU A 174 -11.52 -8.58 -22.96
N ASP A 175 -12.55 -7.90 -22.46
CA ASP A 175 -12.41 -6.94 -21.37
C ASP A 175 -12.07 -7.69 -20.07
N ILE A 176 -10.85 -7.52 -19.57
CA ILE A 176 -10.40 -8.11 -18.30
C ILE A 176 -11.08 -7.41 -17.13
N ALA A 177 -11.15 -6.08 -17.20
CA ALA A 177 -11.76 -5.26 -16.16
C ALA A 177 -12.14 -3.89 -16.70
N THR A 178 -13.32 -3.41 -16.32
CA THR A 178 -13.74 -2.03 -16.52
C THR A 178 -13.94 -1.36 -15.17
N THR A 179 -13.34 -0.20 -14.97
CA THR A 179 -13.49 0.61 -13.75
C THR A 179 -13.88 2.03 -14.11
N GLU A 180 -14.77 2.63 -13.31
CA GLU A 180 -15.02 4.07 -13.37
C GLU A 180 -14.00 4.80 -12.50
N GLN A 181 -13.38 5.83 -13.06
CA GLN A 181 -12.40 6.68 -12.38
C GLN A 181 -12.85 8.13 -12.49
N VAL A 182 -12.75 8.86 -11.39
CA VAL A 182 -13.01 10.30 -11.38
C VAL A 182 -11.68 11.02 -11.46
N LEU A 183 -11.46 11.76 -12.54
CA LEU A 183 -10.21 12.46 -12.82
C LEU A 183 -10.48 13.96 -13.04
N TRP A 184 -9.54 14.78 -12.63
CA TRP A 184 -9.48 16.20 -12.91
C TRP A 184 -9.12 16.44 -14.38
N VAL A 185 -9.90 17.31 -15.00
CA VAL A 185 -9.69 17.83 -16.35
C VAL A 185 -9.69 19.35 -16.33
N ASN A 186 -9.04 19.98 -17.31
CA ASN A 186 -9.18 21.42 -17.50
C ASN A 186 -10.54 21.80 -18.13
N ALA A 187 -10.82 23.09 -18.30
CA ALA A 187 -12.05 23.58 -18.94
C ALA A 187 -12.29 23.03 -20.37
N ALA A 188 -11.22 22.68 -21.11
CA ALA A 188 -11.31 22.07 -22.44
C ALA A 188 -11.58 20.56 -22.41
N GLY A 189 -11.59 19.93 -21.23
CA GLY A 189 -11.80 18.49 -21.06
C GLY A 189 -10.53 17.64 -21.18
N ASN A 190 -9.35 18.26 -21.25
CA ASN A 190 -8.07 17.55 -21.28
C ASN A 190 -7.70 17.09 -19.86
N LEU A 191 -7.17 15.86 -19.75
CA LEU A 191 -6.67 15.33 -18.49
C LEU A 191 -5.52 16.16 -17.95
N ILE A 192 -5.57 16.44 -16.65
CA ILE A 192 -4.44 17.00 -15.93
C ILE A 192 -3.41 15.89 -15.70
N GLY A 193 -2.14 16.16 -16.02
CA GLY A 193 -1.06 15.16 -15.91
C GLY A 193 -0.92 14.59 -14.50
N SER A 194 -0.68 15.46 -13.50
CA SER A 194 -0.66 15.07 -12.08
C SER A 194 -2.02 15.38 -11.45
N GLN A 195 -2.74 14.33 -11.09
CA GLN A 195 -4.07 14.44 -10.46
C GLN A 195 -3.99 14.95 -9.02
N ASP A 196 -2.85 14.74 -8.36
CA ASP A 196 -2.62 15.11 -6.96
C ASP A 196 -2.21 16.58 -6.81
N ASP A 197 -1.85 17.26 -7.90
CA ASP A 197 -1.43 18.68 -7.89
C ASP A 197 -2.62 19.65 -7.86
N VAL A 198 -3.84 19.15 -8.07
CA VAL A 198 -5.06 19.98 -8.08
C VAL A 198 -5.48 20.32 -6.66
N VAL A 199 -5.48 21.60 -6.34
CA VAL A 199 -6.03 22.10 -5.08
C VAL A 199 -7.55 22.22 -5.24
N ALA A 200 -8.31 21.43 -4.48
CA ALA A 200 -9.76 21.43 -4.53
C ALA A 200 -10.34 22.70 -3.86
N ASP A 201 -11.32 23.33 -4.50
CA ASP A 201 -12.05 24.46 -3.95
C ASP A 201 -13.18 23.98 -3.02
N GLN A 202 -13.82 24.92 -2.30
CA GLN A 202 -14.96 24.61 -1.44
C GLN A 202 -16.12 24.05 -2.26
N GLY A 203 -16.38 22.74 -2.13
CA GLY A 203 -17.36 22.01 -2.94
C GLY A 203 -16.79 20.76 -3.60
N GLY A 204 -15.46 20.58 -3.65
CA GLY A 204 -14.79 19.31 -3.94
C GLY A 204 -14.80 18.82 -5.39
N ASP A 205 -15.65 19.38 -6.26
CA ASP A 205 -15.78 19.01 -7.68
C ASP A 205 -15.11 19.99 -8.65
N THR A 206 -14.71 21.17 -8.15
CA THR A 206 -13.89 22.16 -8.83
C THR A 206 -12.58 22.35 -8.08
N GLY A 207 -11.52 22.73 -8.79
CA GLY A 207 -10.22 23.02 -8.21
C GLY A 207 -9.35 23.77 -9.18
N HIS A 208 -8.10 24.01 -8.81
CA HIS A 208 -7.17 24.74 -9.65
C HIS A 208 -5.73 24.27 -9.48
N ILE A 209 -4.92 24.49 -10.53
CA ILE A 209 -3.45 24.35 -10.48
C ILE A 209 -2.84 25.73 -10.72
N ALA A 210 -1.94 26.13 -9.82
CA ALA A 210 -1.11 27.31 -10.00
C ALA A 210 0.10 26.94 -10.87
N VAL A 211 0.12 27.43 -12.12
CA VAL A 211 1.27 27.22 -13.01
C VAL A 211 2.38 28.23 -12.68
N ASN A 212 1.99 29.44 -12.28
CA ASN A 212 2.88 30.46 -11.72
C ASN A 212 2.06 31.45 -10.86
N SER A 213 2.70 32.52 -10.36
CA SER A 213 2.07 33.52 -9.50
C SER A 213 0.92 34.31 -10.17
N LEU A 214 0.81 34.29 -11.50
CA LEU A 214 -0.16 35.06 -12.27
C LEU A 214 -1.18 34.20 -13.02
N MET A 215 -0.96 32.88 -13.12
CA MET A 215 -1.75 31.99 -13.95
C MET A 215 -2.20 30.76 -13.18
N ARG A 216 -3.52 30.59 -13.14
CA ARG A 216 -4.20 29.42 -12.59
C ARG A 216 -5.02 28.75 -13.69
N ILE A 217 -4.97 27.42 -13.72
CA ILE A 217 -5.80 26.60 -14.61
C ILE A 217 -6.94 26.04 -13.78
N GLU A 218 -8.17 26.36 -14.17
CA GLU A 218 -9.38 25.79 -13.58
C GLU A 218 -9.53 24.32 -13.97
N CYS A 219 -9.85 23.50 -12.98
CA CYS A 219 -9.95 22.06 -13.07
C CYS A 219 -11.31 21.57 -12.56
N PHE A 220 -11.85 20.54 -13.19
CA PHE A 220 -13.16 19.96 -12.91
C PHE A 220 -13.06 18.44 -12.83
N LYS A 221 -13.79 17.81 -11.91
CA LYS A 221 -13.89 16.35 -11.88
C LYS A 221 -14.80 15.83 -12.98
N ARG A 222 -14.33 14.82 -13.72
CA ARG A 222 -15.12 14.06 -14.70
C ARG A 222 -14.95 12.57 -14.51
N ARG A 223 -16.00 11.81 -14.83
CA ARG A 223 -16.00 10.35 -14.79
C ARG A 223 -15.48 9.79 -16.11
N PHE A 224 -14.51 8.89 -16.01
CA PHE A 224 -13.92 8.17 -17.12
C PHE A 224 -14.09 6.67 -16.93
N ARG A 225 -14.26 5.96 -18.04
CA ARG A 225 -14.24 4.50 -18.07
C ARG A 225 -12.83 4.06 -18.42
N SER A 226 -12.17 3.35 -17.52
CA SER A 226 -10.89 2.70 -17.75
C SER A 226 -11.13 1.20 -17.96
N THR A 227 -10.86 0.73 -19.18
CA THR A 227 -11.00 -0.68 -19.55
C THR A 227 -9.63 -1.28 -19.82
N THR A 228 -9.36 -2.44 -19.22
CA THR A 228 -8.15 -3.25 -19.44
C THR A 228 -8.54 -4.45 -20.31
N PHE A 229 -7.74 -4.74 -21.34
CA PHE A 229 -8.04 -5.77 -22.34
C PHE A 229 -7.00 -6.90 -22.31
N ARG A 230 -7.40 -8.11 -22.74
CA ARG A 230 -6.50 -9.24 -23.02
C ARG A 230 -6.31 -9.43 -24.52
#